data_AF-A0A7X7PYB6-F1
#
_entry.id   AF-A0A7X7PYB6-F1
#
_cell.length_a   1.000
_cell.length_b   1.000
_cell.length_c   1.000
_cell.angle_alpha   90.00
_cell.angle_beta   90.00
_cell.angle_gamma   90.00
#
_symmetry.space_group_name_H-M   'P 1'
#
loop_
_entity.id
_entity.type
_entity.pdbx_description
1 polymer ?
#
loop_
_entity_poly.entity_id
_entity_poly.type
_entity_poly.pdbx_seq_one_letter_code
_entity_poly.pdbx_strand_id
1 'polypeptide(L)'
;RIWTLGNKMRFTSTGDLNGSTVYTYNPSSTMYTSRVYEVSVRVKVCDPSVGVERNCKQYPNGNWKPEGLIQKYSNRIRYSVFGYLNDSDMLRDGGVLRARQKFVGETLIDPDTGEQPNPNMEWDPHTGVLYRNPDSADAAATGANIQDSGVINYINKFGQMTSWNHKSHDPVSELYYTAIRYLKKQGNVPEYSALSGNTTNRYNLADGFPVITDWDDPIQYWCQNNAILGIGDANTHRDKNLPGSTATADEPTRPSLVSSDDTVNVVTATNKVAQLEGITINTNQFTGRQNSAFIAGLAYDSHTKDLRPGEDDFEGDQTVSTHWVDVREAQVLEPRHRNQYWLAAKYGGFMVPENYDPYGNTTPLGDELWNSGETLSTGDPRPENFYVASEADKMVESLTSAFAKIVAESAGSASSLAANSTRLETTTMTFQAQFFNGSWRGDLKAYNVLSNGTLSGTPAWTAGTELAKATWSNRNIYVNVPTATPAHKLFTWANLNGTQRGLLGSSDVVDYLRGDRSKEESRAGGT
;
A
#
# COMPACT_ATOMS: atom_id res chain seq x y z
N ARG A 1 13.73 2.93 -36.08
CA ARG A 1 13.71 1.74 -35.20
C ARG A 1 13.13 2.20 -33.87
N ILE A 2 11.99 1.64 -33.45
CA ILE A 2 11.26 2.07 -32.24
C ILE A 2 11.25 0.95 -31.18
N TRP A 3 11.10 -0.32 -31.60
CA TRP A 3 10.86 -1.46 -30.70
C TRP A 3 11.85 -1.58 -29.53
N THR A 4 13.15 -1.34 -29.72
CA THR A 4 14.16 -1.56 -28.65
C THR A 4 14.60 -0.29 -27.92
N LEU A 5 13.90 0.84 -28.06
CA LEU A 5 14.35 2.14 -27.54
C LEU A 5 13.44 2.72 -26.44
N GLY A 6 12.48 1.96 -25.94
CA GLY A 6 11.53 2.44 -24.92
C GLY A 6 10.69 3.60 -25.44
N ASN A 7 10.74 4.76 -24.78
CA ASN A 7 10.04 5.98 -25.19
C ASN A 7 10.82 6.81 -26.23
N LYS A 8 11.95 6.32 -26.75
CA LYS A 8 12.77 7.04 -27.71
C LYS A 8 12.51 6.57 -29.12
N MET A 9 12.56 7.51 -30.06
CA MET A 9 12.52 7.24 -31.50
C MET A 9 13.80 7.75 -32.14
N ARG A 10 14.45 6.89 -32.93
CA ARG A 10 15.57 7.29 -33.80
C ARG A 10 15.14 7.45 -35.24
N PHE A 11 15.61 8.52 -35.86
CA PHE A 11 15.40 8.83 -37.27
C PHE A 11 16.67 9.43 -37.91
N THR A 12 16.76 9.33 -39.23
CA THR A 12 17.82 9.90 -40.06
C THR A 12 17.22 10.30 -41.41
N SER A 13 17.88 11.19 -42.17
CA SER A 13 17.46 11.49 -43.54
C SER A 13 17.85 10.40 -44.54
N THR A 14 18.84 9.56 -44.24
CA THR A 14 19.36 8.54 -45.18
C THR A 14 18.64 7.20 -45.09
N GLY A 15 17.77 7.02 -44.09
CA GLY A 15 17.15 5.73 -43.75
C GLY A 15 18.09 4.74 -43.02
N ASP A 16 19.40 4.98 -43.02
CA ASP A 16 20.38 4.17 -42.28
C ASP A 16 20.49 4.58 -40.81
N LEU A 17 19.99 3.72 -39.93
CA LEU A 17 20.02 3.90 -38.47
C LEU A 17 21.23 3.24 -37.80
N ASN A 18 22.10 2.57 -38.57
CA ASN A 18 23.26 1.85 -38.06
C ASN A 18 24.54 2.71 -38.06
N GLY A 19 24.45 3.98 -38.49
CA GLY A 19 25.54 4.95 -38.37
C GLY A 19 25.89 5.23 -36.91
N SER A 20 27.15 4.97 -36.53
CA SER A 20 27.59 4.72 -35.15
C SER A 20 27.60 5.91 -34.17
N THR A 21 26.87 6.99 -34.41
CA THR A 21 26.75 8.09 -33.44
C THR A 21 25.34 8.68 -33.46
N VAL A 22 24.67 8.59 -32.30
CA VAL A 22 23.32 9.08 -32.08
C VAL A 22 23.38 10.45 -31.42
N TYR A 23 22.64 11.41 -31.96
CA TYR A 23 22.56 12.78 -31.46
C TYR A 23 21.16 13.07 -30.92
N THR A 24 21.06 13.76 -29.78
CA THR A 24 19.77 14.30 -29.33
C THR A 24 19.24 15.27 -30.37
N TYR A 25 18.01 15.07 -30.81
CA TYR A 25 17.36 15.99 -31.73
C TYR A 25 17.04 17.30 -31.00
N ASN A 26 17.43 18.40 -31.62
CA ASN A 26 16.99 19.74 -31.24
C ASN A 26 16.34 20.37 -32.48
N PRO A 27 15.03 20.70 -32.45
CA PRO A 27 14.35 21.32 -33.58
C PRO A 27 14.88 22.72 -33.92
N SER A 28 15.62 23.37 -33.00
CA SER A 28 16.24 24.68 -33.25
C SER A 28 17.63 24.58 -33.89
N SER A 29 18.17 23.37 -34.09
CA SER A 29 19.52 23.15 -34.62
C SER A 29 19.48 22.65 -36.07
N THR A 30 20.49 23.01 -36.86
CA THR A 30 20.64 22.50 -38.23
C THR A 30 20.75 20.97 -38.24
N MET A 31 19.99 20.33 -39.13
CA MET A 31 20.06 18.88 -39.33
C MET A 31 21.17 18.52 -40.32
N TYR A 32 21.91 17.44 -40.02
CA TYR A 32 22.95 16.89 -40.87
C TYR A 32 22.52 15.53 -41.39
N THR A 33 22.67 15.32 -42.69
CA THR A 33 22.20 14.10 -43.35
C THR A 33 22.95 12.83 -42.95
N SER A 34 24.17 12.97 -42.42
CA SER A 34 25.02 11.88 -41.96
C SER A 34 24.75 11.44 -40.51
N ARG A 35 23.79 12.05 -39.81
CA ARG A 35 23.55 11.81 -38.37
C ARG A 35 22.26 11.03 -38.12
N VAL A 36 22.31 10.16 -37.12
CA VAL A 36 21.11 9.57 -36.51
C VAL A 36 20.68 10.47 -35.36
N TYR A 37 19.42 10.89 -35.38
CA TYR A 37 18.80 11.73 -34.35
C TYR A 37 17.88 10.91 -33.47
N GLU A 38 17.85 11.23 -32.18
CA GLU A 38 16.99 10.61 -31.17
C GLU A 38 16.06 11.65 -30.55
N VAL A 39 14.76 11.33 -30.47
CA VAL A 39 13.75 12.12 -29.77
C VAL A 39 13.09 11.28 -28.68
N SER A 40 12.70 11.92 -27.59
CA SER A 40 11.77 11.34 -26.63
C SER A 40 10.34 11.57 -27.09
N VAL A 41 9.58 10.49 -27.24
CA VAL A 41 8.15 10.52 -27.56
C VAL A 41 7.38 10.46 -26.25
N ARG A 42 6.42 11.37 -26.08
CA ARG A 42 5.48 11.39 -24.95
C ARG A 42 4.07 11.25 -25.50
N VAL A 43 3.32 10.29 -25.00
CA VAL A 43 1.91 10.12 -25.36
C VAL A 43 1.10 11.17 -24.60
N LYS A 44 0.28 11.93 -25.33
CA LYS A 44 -0.72 12.80 -24.71
C LYS A 44 -1.88 11.91 -24.26
N VAL A 45 -2.08 11.83 -22.96
CA VAL A 45 -3.19 11.10 -22.32
C VAL A 45 -4.30 12.07 -21.92
N CYS A 46 -5.50 11.54 -21.66
CA CYS A 46 -6.68 12.33 -21.30
C CYS A 46 -7.06 13.37 -22.35
N ASP A 47 -7.03 12.98 -23.63
CA ASP A 47 -7.37 13.85 -24.75
C ASP A 47 -8.82 13.62 -25.23
N PRO A 48 -9.75 14.54 -24.94
CA PRO A 48 -11.16 14.37 -25.31
C PRO A 48 -11.41 14.27 -26.81
N SER A 49 -10.45 14.67 -27.66
CA SER A 49 -10.58 14.55 -29.12
C SER A 49 -10.45 13.12 -29.65
N VAL A 50 -9.80 12.24 -28.89
CA VAL A 50 -9.61 10.82 -29.23
C VAL A 50 -10.23 9.87 -28.21
N GLY A 51 -10.79 10.42 -27.12
CA GLY A 51 -11.38 9.68 -26.02
C GLY A 51 -10.58 9.85 -24.73
N VAL A 52 -11.29 9.88 -23.60
CA VAL A 52 -10.70 9.99 -22.27
C VAL A 52 -10.65 8.63 -21.60
N GLU A 53 -9.49 8.28 -21.05
CA GLU A 53 -9.25 7.05 -20.31
C GLU A 53 -10.02 7.04 -18.97
N ARG A 54 -10.31 5.85 -18.41
CA ARG A 54 -11.13 5.68 -17.19
C ARG A 54 -10.58 6.43 -15.98
N ASN A 55 -9.27 6.62 -15.90
CA ASN A 55 -8.59 7.32 -14.80
C ASN A 55 -8.39 8.83 -15.06
N CYS A 56 -8.93 9.37 -16.14
CA CYS A 56 -8.90 10.80 -16.41
C CYS A 56 -10.02 11.51 -15.66
N LYS A 57 -9.68 12.63 -15.04
CA LYS A 57 -10.63 13.53 -14.37
C LYS A 57 -10.60 14.89 -15.03
N GLN A 58 -11.78 15.46 -15.23
CA GLN A 58 -11.91 16.85 -15.65
C GLN A 58 -11.81 17.76 -14.43
N TYR A 59 -10.93 18.74 -14.51
CA TYR A 59 -10.74 19.75 -13.48
C TYR A 59 -11.55 21.02 -13.80
N PRO A 60 -11.86 21.88 -12.80
CA PRO A 60 -12.72 23.05 -12.99
C PRO A 60 -12.26 24.04 -14.08
N ASN A 61 -10.96 24.09 -14.41
CA ASN A 61 -10.45 24.85 -15.55
C ASN A 61 -10.82 24.28 -16.94
N GLY A 62 -11.57 23.18 -16.98
CA GLY A 62 -12.01 22.49 -18.19
C GLY A 62 -11.00 21.47 -18.75
N ASN A 63 -9.77 21.43 -18.23
CA ASN A 63 -8.75 20.49 -18.69
C ASN A 63 -8.91 19.11 -18.04
N TRP A 64 -8.50 18.09 -18.79
CA TRP A 64 -8.45 16.71 -18.31
C TRP A 64 -7.03 16.35 -17.88
N LYS A 65 -6.91 15.65 -16.75
CA LYS A 65 -5.65 15.13 -16.21
C LYS A 65 -5.83 13.70 -15.75
N PRO A 66 -4.81 12.84 -15.89
CA PRO A 66 -4.85 11.51 -15.30
C PRO A 66 -4.71 11.64 -13.79
N GLU A 67 -5.52 10.88 -13.04
CA GLU A 67 -5.32 10.68 -11.61
C GLU A 67 -4.79 9.27 -11.33
N GLY A 68 -3.85 9.16 -10.39
CA GLY A 68 -3.32 7.90 -9.88
C GLY A 68 -4.00 7.43 -8.60
N LEU A 69 -3.57 6.30 -8.06
CA LEU A 69 -4.13 5.71 -6.83
C LEU A 69 -3.99 6.63 -5.62
N ILE A 70 -2.86 7.32 -5.46
CA ILE A 70 -2.65 8.27 -4.35
C ILE A 70 -3.68 9.41 -4.39
N GLN A 71 -3.99 9.94 -5.57
CA GLN A 71 -5.03 10.97 -5.73
C GLN A 71 -6.43 10.39 -5.46
N LYS A 72 -6.73 9.20 -5.99
CA LYS A 72 -8.00 8.50 -5.79
C LYS A 72 -8.33 8.27 -4.30
N TYR A 73 -7.32 7.97 -3.48
CA TYR A 73 -7.47 7.66 -2.06
C TYR A 73 -7.04 8.81 -1.13
N SER A 74 -6.80 10.00 -1.67
CA SER A 74 -6.24 11.16 -0.96
C SER A 74 -7.05 11.67 0.23
N ASN A 75 -8.36 11.41 0.26
CA ASN A 75 -9.25 11.77 1.37
C ASN A 75 -9.46 10.63 2.39
N ARG A 76 -8.80 9.48 2.20
CA ARG A 76 -8.95 8.29 3.05
C ARG A 76 -7.65 7.84 3.69
N ILE A 77 -6.53 8.10 3.02
CA ILE A 77 -5.21 7.62 3.42
C ILE A 77 -4.30 8.84 3.61
N ARG A 78 -3.57 8.83 4.73
CA ARG A 78 -2.37 9.65 4.90
C ARG A 78 -1.16 8.85 4.43
N TYR A 79 -0.21 9.52 3.78
CA TYR A 79 0.94 8.90 3.18
C TYR A 79 2.22 9.43 3.80
N SER A 80 3.15 8.54 4.09
CA SER A 80 4.58 8.82 4.22
C SER A 80 5.33 7.96 3.23
N VAL A 81 6.56 8.36 2.91
CA VAL A 81 7.41 7.60 1.99
C VAL A 81 8.78 7.40 2.58
N PHE A 82 9.24 6.16 2.55
CA PHE A 82 10.62 5.79 2.86
C PHE A 82 11.31 5.30 1.59
N GLY A 83 12.61 5.57 1.50
CA GLY A 83 13.44 5.04 0.43
C GLY A 83 14.91 5.16 0.79
N TYR A 84 15.78 4.73 -0.11
CA TYR A 84 17.22 4.78 0.14
C TYR A 84 17.83 6.11 -0.26
N LEU A 85 18.97 6.46 0.34
CA LEU A 85 19.93 7.37 -0.29
C LEU A 85 20.50 6.73 -1.57
N ASN A 86 20.79 7.53 -2.59
CA ASN A 86 21.44 7.07 -3.81
C ASN A 86 22.95 6.90 -3.60
N ASP A 87 23.29 5.92 -2.77
CA ASP A 87 24.64 5.58 -2.33
C ASP A 87 24.87 4.09 -2.56
N SER A 88 25.70 3.74 -3.55
CA SER A 88 26.00 2.37 -3.92
C SER A 88 27.14 1.74 -3.12
N ASP A 89 27.59 2.36 -2.03
CA ASP A 89 28.47 1.67 -1.08
C ASP A 89 27.75 0.44 -0.51
N MET A 90 28.44 -0.71 -0.47
CA MET A 90 27.90 -1.96 0.06
C MET A 90 27.70 -1.91 1.58
N LEU A 91 28.39 -1.00 2.26
CA LEU A 91 28.29 -0.78 3.71
C LEU A 91 27.29 0.33 4.06
N ARG A 92 26.50 0.82 3.09
CA ARG A 92 25.42 1.77 3.36
C ARG A 92 24.19 1.02 3.86
N ASP A 93 23.99 1.06 5.17
CA ASP A 93 22.76 0.59 5.81
C ASP A 93 21.59 1.57 5.64
N GLY A 94 20.38 1.07 5.84
CA GLY A 94 19.25 1.89 6.24
C GLY A 94 18.22 2.22 5.17
N GLY A 95 17.22 2.97 5.61
CA GLY A 95 16.32 3.77 4.79
C GLY A 95 16.22 5.17 5.37
N VAL A 96 15.62 6.10 4.61
CA VAL A 96 15.38 7.47 5.05
C VAL A 96 13.94 7.89 4.78
N LEU A 97 13.40 8.76 5.63
CA LEU A 97 12.10 9.39 5.42
C LEU A 97 12.21 10.45 4.31
N ARG A 98 11.41 10.29 3.25
CA ARG A 98 11.40 11.13 2.05
C ARG A 98 10.22 12.10 2.01
N ALA A 99 9.11 11.70 2.60
CA ALA A 99 7.94 12.54 2.84
C ALA A 99 7.28 12.11 4.15
N ARG A 100 7.05 13.06 5.05
CA ARG A 100 6.38 12.83 6.34
C ARG A 100 4.91 12.43 6.16
N GLN A 101 4.35 11.76 7.17
CA GLN A 101 2.96 11.29 7.16
C GLN A 101 1.98 12.47 7.01
N LYS A 102 1.28 12.56 5.87
CA LYS A 102 0.32 13.65 5.61
C LYS A 102 -0.82 13.27 4.68
N PHE A 103 -1.87 14.09 4.66
CA PHE A 103 -2.81 14.13 3.54
C PHE A 103 -2.18 14.84 2.35
N VAL A 104 -2.45 14.34 1.14
CA VAL A 104 -1.89 14.88 -0.11
C VAL A 104 -2.91 15.70 -0.91
N GLY A 105 -4.20 15.56 -0.60
CA GLY A 105 -5.30 16.24 -1.29
C GLY A 105 -5.59 17.64 -0.76
N GLU A 106 -6.67 18.25 -1.26
CA GLU A 106 -7.09 19.61 -0.93
C GLU A 106 -7.42 19.82 0.56
N THR A 107 -7.88 18.76 1.24
CA THR A 107 -8.25 18.81 2.65
C THR A 107 -7.40 17.87 3.49
N LEU A 108 -7.17 18.26 4.73
CA LEU A 108 -6.60 17.43 5.79
C LEU A 108 -7.63 17.27 6.91
N ILE A 109 -7.52 16.19 7.67
CA ILE A 109 -8.36 15.95 8.84
C ILE A 109 -7.51 16.06 10.09
N ASP A 110 -7.78 17.08 10.89
CA ASP A 110 -7.16 17.31 12.18
C ASP A 110 -8.01 16.68 13.30
N PRO A 111 -7.41 15.98 14.28
CA PRO A 111 -8.15 15.30 15.35
C PRO A 111 -9.05 16.24 16.16
N ASP A 112 -8.63 17.49 16.38
CA ASP A 112 -9.32 18.43 17.26
C ASP A 112 -10.27 19.36 16.50
N THR A 113 -9.88 19.74 15.29
CA THR A 113 -10.57 20.76 14.49
C THR A 113 -11.30 20.22 13.26
N GLY A 114 -11.19 18.92 12.98
CA GLY A 114 -11.87 18.25 11.88
C GLY A 114 -11.27 18.55 10.51
N GLU A 115 -12.10 18.57 9.46
CA GLU A 115 -11.63 18.83 8.10
C GLU A 115 -11.21 20.28 7.90
N GLN A 116 -9.98 20.49 7.44
CA GLN A 116 -9.37 21.80 7.21
C GLN A 116 -8.73 21.87 5.80
N PRO A 117 -8.55 23.07 5.22
CA PRO A 117 -7.74 23.23 4.02
C PRO A 117 -6.31 22.73 4.24
N ASN A 118 -5.78 21.98 3.28
CA ASN A 118 -4.43 21.43 3.36
C ASN A 118 -3.40 22.38 2.73
N PRO A 119 -2.52 23.03 3.52
CA PRO A 119 -1.49 23.91 2.97
C PRO A 119 -0.41 23.14 2.17
N ASN A 120 -0.27 21.83 2.41
CA ASN A 120 0.73 20.96 1.79
C ASN A 120 0.11 20.03 0.72
N MET A 121 -1.05 20.41 0.16
CA MET A 121 -1.68 19.68 -0.94
C MET A 121 -0.70 19.56 -2.12
N GLU A 122 -0.72 18.43 -2.82
CA GLU A 122 0.31 18.12 -3.82
C GLU A 122 -0.09 18.46 -5.25
N TRP A 123 -1.32 18.90 -5.48
CA TRP A 123 -1.78 19.38 -6.78
C TRP A 123 -2.81 20.51 -6.64
N ASP A 124 -2.91 21.30 -7.69
CA ASP A 124 -3.89 22.37 -7.81
C ASP A 124 -5.30 21.78 -8.08
N PRO A 125 -6.30 22.00 -7.20
CA PRO A 125 -7.65 21.45 -7.36
C PRO A 125 -8.44 22.10 -8.52
N HIS A 126 -8.00 23.24 -9.05
CA HIS A 126 -8.58 23.89 -10.21
C HIS A 126 -8.01 23.35 -11.53
N THR A 127 -6.74 22.92 -11.55
CA THR A 127 -6.03 22.56 -12.79
C THR A 127 -5.51 21.12 -12.88
N GLY A 128 -5.42 20.40 -11.76
CA GLY A 128 -4.86 19.06 -11.66
C GLY A 128 -3.35 19.00 -11.89
N VAL A 129 -2.66 20.14 -11.83
CA VAL A 129 -1.20 20.21 -11.99
C VAL A 129 -0.54 19.97 -10.64
N LEU A 130 0.41 19.03 -10.60
CA LEU A 130 1.20 18.75 -9.41
C LEU A 130 2.06 19.96 -9.04
N TYR A 131 2.08 20.32 -7.76
CA TYR A 131 3.03 21.29 -7.24
C TYR A 131 4.42 20.66 -7.17
N ARG A 132 5.46 21.42 -7.53
CA ARG A 132 6.84 20.89 -7.55
C ARG A 132 7.39 20.62 -6.14
N ASN A 133 7.10 21.52 -5.19
CA ASN A 133 7.67 21.53 -3.85
C ASN A 133 6.58 21.79 -2.78
N PRO A 134 5.60 20.88 -2.61
CA PRO A 134 4.53 21.03 -1.63
C PRO A 134 5.03 21.08 -0.17
N ASP A 135 6.25 20.60 0.13
CA ASP A 135 6.86 20.53 1.47
C ASP A 135 8.21 21.26 1.49
N SER A 136 8.17 22.56 1.16
CA SER A 136 9.37 23.37 0.97
C SER A 136 10.29 23.47 2.19
N ALA A 137 9.75 23.33 3.41
CA ALA A 137 10.52 23.31 4.65
C ALA A 137 11.44 22.07 4.72
N ASP A 138 10.92 20.88 4.40
CA ASP A 138 11.68 19.62 4.41
C ASP A 138 12.78 19.63 3.34
N ALA A 139 12.46 20.16 2.15
CA ALA A 139 13.43 20.36 1.08
C ALA A 139 14.58 21.30 1.51
N ALA A 140 14.26 22.42 2.15
CA ALA A 140 15.26 23.37 2.64
C ALA A 140 16.13 22.77 3.76
N ALA A 141 15.51 22.06 4.72
CA ALA A 141 16.18 21.49 5.89
C ALA A 141 17.26 20.45 5.52
N THR A 142 17.10 19.75 4.38
CA THR A 142 18.11 18.80 3.87
C THR A 142 19.46 19.48 3.58
N GLY A 143 19.47 20.78 3.31
CA GLY A 143 20.70 21.56 3.11
C GLY A 143 21.46 21.24 1.82
N ALA A 144 20.80 20.63 0.84
CA ALA A 144 21.40 20.13 -0.40
C ALA A 144 20.87 20.81 -1.68
N ASN A 145 20.25 22.00 -1.57
CA ASN A 145 19.59 22.70 -2.69
C ASN A 145 18.47 21.85 -3.34
N ILE A 146 17.69 21.16 -2.51
CA ILE A 146 16.52 20.37 -2.93
C ILE A 146 15.40 21.33 -3.35
N GLN A 147 14.76 21.03 -4.47
CA GLN A 147 13.68 21.86 -5.05
C GLN A 147 12.40 21.07 -5.36
N ASP A 148 12.40 19.76 -5.12
CA ASP A 148 11.28 18.86 -5.35
C ASP A 148 10.99 18.14 -4.02
N SER A 149 9.71 17.99 -3.68
CA SER A 149 9.28 17.33 -2.44
C SER A 149 7.88 16.73 -2.60
N GLY A 150 7.40 16.04 -1.57
CA GLY A 150 6.07 15.44 -1.55
C GLY A 150 6.05 13.99 -2.03
N VAL A 151 5.01 13.31 -1.63
CA VAL A 151 4.77 11.87 -1.83
C VAL A 151 4.71 11.55 -3.32
N ILE A 152 3.87 12.25 -4.08
CA ILE A 152 3.63 11.98 -5.50
C ILE A 152 4.88 12.32 -6.32
N ASN A 153 5.54 13.46 -6.03
CA ASN A 153 6.75 13.81 -6.77
C ASN A 153 7.88 12.81 -6.55
N TYR A 154 8.12 12.40 -5.29
CA TYR A 154 9.14 11.42 -4.98
C TYR A 154 8.88 10.13 -5.75
N ILE A 155 7.69 9.53 -5.61
CA ILE A 155 7.33 8.27 -6.28
C ILE A 155 7.42 8.37 -7.81
N ASN A 156 7.07 9.53 -8.40
CA ASN A 156 7.09 9.69 -9.85
C ASN A 156 8.47 10.00 -10.44
N LYS A 157 9.40 10.55 -9.66
CA LYS A 157 10.66 11.12 -10.18
C LYS A 157 11.93 10.57 -9.54
N PHE A 158 11.84 9.74 -8.48
CA PHE A 158 13.03 9.13 -7.90
C PHE A 158 13.84 8.40 -8.99
N GLY A 159 15.15 8.52 -8.90
CA GLY A 159 16.13 8.04 -9.87
C GLY A 159 16.27 8.89 -11.13
N GLN A 160 15.47 9.95 -11.32
CA GLN A 160 15.49 10.78 -12.53
C GLN A 160 16.01 12.20 -12.27
N MET A 161 16.29 12.54 -11.02
CA MET A 161 16.68 13.90 -10.60
C MET A 161 18.18 14.17 -10.78
N THR A 162 18.96 13.12 -10.99
CA THR A 162 20.43 13.15 -11.09
C THR A 162 20.88 12.39 -12.33
N SER A 163 22.15 12.54 -12.71
CA SER A 163 22.79 11.72 -13.75
C SER A 163 23.56 10.53 -13.16
N TRP A 164 23.43 10.27 -11.86
CA TRP A 164 24.04 9.11 -11.22
C TRP A 164 23.26 7.86 -11.58
N ASN A 165 23.95 6.71 -11.57
CA ASN A 165 23.24 5.43 -11.65
C ASN A 165 22.33 5.27 -10.44
N HIS A 166 21.28 4.46 -10.57
CA HIS A 166 20.47 4.05 -9.44
C HIS A 166 21.31 3.25 -8.43
N LYS A 167 20.92 3.33 -7.16
CA LYS A 167 21.54 2.57 -6.07
C LYS A 167 21.62 1.09 -6.42
N SER A 168 22.78 0.48 -6.16
CA SER A 168 23.08 -0.90 -6.55
C SER A 168 22.87 -1.94 -5.44
N HIS A 169 22.71 -1.50 -4.19
CA HIS A 169 22.52 -2.36 -3.02
C HIS A 169 21.32 -1.88 -2.22
N ASP A 170 20.40 -2.78 -1.91
CA ASP A 170 19.11 -2.51 -1.31
C ASP A 170 18.95 -3.27 0.03
N PRO A 171 19.36 -2.65 1.14
CA PRO A 171 19.23 -3.22 2.48
C PRO A 171 17.77 -3.15 2.97
N VAL A 172 16.92 -4.05 2.46
CA VAL A 172 15.46 -3.93 2.63
C VAL A 172 15.01 -4.10 4.06
N SER A 173 15.66 -4.98 4.83
CA SER A 173 15.25 -5.20 6.21
C SER A 173 15.51 -3.94 7.07
N GLU A 174 16.59 -3.19 6.82
CA GLU A 174 16.81 -1.87 7.45
C GLU A 174 15.86 -0.79 6.92
N LEU A 175 15.51 -0.79 5.63
CA LEU A 175 14.48 0.12 5.11
C LEU A 175 13.15 -0.11 5.81
N TYR A 176 12.71 -1.36 5.91
CA TYR A 176 11.47 -1.73 6.58
C TYR A 176 11.52 -1.39 8.07
N TYR A 177 12.64 -1.71 8.73
CA TYR A 177 12.86 -1.33 10.13
C TYR A 177 12.79 0.19 10.33
N THR A 178 13.32 1.00 9.42
CA THR A 178 13.21 2.47 9.48
C THR A 178 11.74 2.92 9.46
N ALA A 179 10.90 2.30 8.62
CA ALA A 179 9.46 2.57 8.59
C ALA A 179 8.76 2.15 9.90
N ILE A 180 9.12 1.01 10.47
CA ILE A 180 8.61 0.57 11.78
C ILE A 180 9.03 1.52 12.89
N ARG A 181 10.30 1.96 12.92
CA ARG A 181 10.78 2.95 13.90
C ARG A 181 9.98 4.25 13.86
N TYR A 182 9.57 4.68 12.67
CA TYR A 182 8.72 5.86 12.51
C TYR A 182 7.35 5.66 13.15
N LEU A 183 6.69 4.52 12.90
CA LEU A 183 5.43 4.17 13.57
C LEU A 183 5.59 4.05 15.09
N LYS A 184 6.72 3.52 15.55
CA LYS A 184 7.10 3.43 16.98
C LYS A 184 7.49 4.76 17.63
N LYS A 185 7.58 5.87 16.86
CA LYS A 185 8.12 7.19 17.31
C LYS A 185 9.52 7.07 17.96
N GLN A 186 10.35 6.16 17.46
CA GLN A 186 11.73 5.97 17.95
C GLN A 186 12.75 6.93 17.29
N GLY A 187 12.30 7.77 16.36
CA GLY A 187 13.13 8.73 15.66
C GLY A 187 14.13 8.12 14.67
N ASN A 188 14.80 9.04 13.96
CA ASN A 188 15.77 8.73 12.92
C ASN A 188 17.04 8.04 13.47
N VAL A 189 17.67 7.21 12.63
CA VAL A 189 19.03 6.69 12.85
C VAL A 189 20.00 7.55 12.05
N PRO A 190 20.81 8.43 12.69
CA PRO A 190 21.65 9.40 11.99
C PRO A 190 22.55 8.79 10.92
N GLU A 191 23.12 7.61 11.19
CA GLU A 191 24.00 6.87 10.30
C GLU A 191 23.32 6.46 8.98
N TYR A 192 22.02 6.13 9.01
CA TYR A 192 21.25 5.80 7.81
C TYR A 192 21.02 7.03 6.93
N SER A 193 20.80 8.19 7.56
CA SER A 193 20.48 9.46 6.90
C SER A 193 21.69 10.34 6.54
N ALA A 194 22.89 9.93 6.91
CA ALA A 194 24.08 10.78 6.80
C ALA A 194 24.44 11.10 5.34
N LEU A 195 24.41 12.39 5.01
CA LEU A 195 24.84 12.94 3.73
C LEU A 195 26.28 13.49 3.85
N SER A 196 27.18 13.08 2.95
CA SER A 196 28.59 13.48 2.96
C SER A 196 28.96 14.32 1.73
N GLY A 197 30.07 15.06 1.83
CA GLY A 197 30.61 15.88 0.75
C GLY A 197 29.97 17.27 0.60
N ASN A 198 30.26 17.93 -0.53
CA ASN A 198 29.74 19.27 -0.84
C ASN A 198 28.24 19.24 -1.19
N THR A 199 27.63 20.41 -1.41
CA THR A 199 26.20 20.52 -1.74
C THR A 199 25.78 19.68 -2.95
N THR A 200 26.60 19.59 -4.00
CA THR A 200 26.30 18.76 -5.18
C THR A 200 26.35 17.26 -4.84
N ASN A 201 27.34 16.82 -4.08
CA ASN A 201 27.41 15.43 -3.60
C ASN A 201 26.17 15.09 -2.75
N ARG A 202 25.80 15.97 -1.82
CA ARG A 202 24.62 15.77 -0.97
C ARG A 202 23.32 15.77 -1.78
N TYR A 203 23.20 16.61 -2.81
CA TYR A 203 22.05 16.58 -3.74
C TYR A 203 21.95 15.24 -4.45
N ASN A 204 23.08 14.72 -4.94
CA ASN A 204 23.11 13.44 -5.65
C ASN A 204 22.80 12.26 -4.73
N LEU A 205 23.37 12.22 -3.52
CA LEU A 205 23.06 11.20 -2.49
C LEU A 205 21.59 11.27 -2.06
N ALA A 206 21.03 12.46 -1.93
CA ALA A 206 19.63 12.67 -1.62
C ALA A 206 18.70 12.41 -2.82
N ASP A 207 19.26 12.22 -4.02
CA ASP A 207 18.55 12.06 -5.29
C ASP A 207 17.55 13.21 -5.58
N GLY A 208 17.95 14.44 -5.23
CA GLY A 208 17.11 15.62 -5.46
C GLY A 208 15.81 15.68 -4.65
N PHE A 209 15.68 14.88 -3.59
CA PHE A 209 14.53 14.86 -2.68
C PHE A 209 14.92 15.03 -1.21
N PRO A 210 13.97 15.37 -0.32
CA PRO A 210 14.27 15.54 1.10
C PRO A 210 14.86 14.29 1.76
N VAL A 211 15.68 14.52 2.78
CA VAL A 211 16.14 13.52 3.76
C VAL A 211 15.73 14.04 5.12
N ILE A 212 14.56 13.61 5.60
CA ILE A 212 13.92 14.15 6.80
C ILE A 212 14.46 13.39 8.02
N THR A 213 15.00 14.13 9.00
CA THR A 213 15.65 13.56 10.19
C THR A 213 14.95 13.95 11.50
N ASP A 214 14.11 14.98 11.46
CA ASP A 214 13.23 15.45 12.52
C ASP A 214 11.81 14.92 12.31
N TRP A 215 11.57 13.71 12.84
CA TRP A 215 10.33 12.97 12.61
C TRP A 215 9.22 13.41 13.55
N ASP A 216 8.04 13.71 13.00
CA ASP A 216 6.80 13.83 13.77
C ASP A 216 6.24 12.46 14.14
N ASP A 217 5.31 12.41 15.10
CA ASP A 217 4.56 11.17 15.40
C ASP A 217 3.54 10.87 14.29
N PRO A 218 3.66 9.74 13.57
CA PRO A 218 2.72 9.41 12.52
C PRO A 218 1.42 8.81 13.04
N ILE A 219 1.28 8.44 14.32
CA ILE A 219 0.02 7.88 14.85
C ILE A 219 -0.76 9.00 15.54
N GLN A 220 -1.98 9.26 15.06
CA GLN A 220 -2.85 10.33 15.61
C GLN A 220 -4.04 9.80 16.42
N TYR A 221 -4.47 8.56 16.15
CA TYR A 221 -5.65 7.97 16.78
C TYR A 221 -5.31 6.57 17.30
N TRP A 222 -5.90 6.19 18.44
CA TRP A 222 -5.72 4.87 19.01
C TRP A 222 -6.23 3.75 18.08
N CYS A 223 -7.32 4.01 17.37
CA CYS A 223 -7.92 3.10 16.39
C CYS A 223 -7.37 3.30 14.97
N GLN A 224 -6.25 4.00 14.81
CA GLN A 224 -5.62 4.20 13.50
C GLN A 224 -5.08 2.88 12.97
N ASN A 225 -5.59 2.46 11.82
CA ASN A 225 -4.98 1.38 11.06
C ASN A 225 -3.69 1.86 10.38
N ASN A 226 -2.65 1.05 10.48
CA ASN A 226 -1.37 1.30 9.82
C ASN A 226 -1.11 0.22 8.79
N ALA A 227 -0.60 0.62 7.62
CA ALA A 227 -0.19 -0.30 6.58
C ALA A 227 1.13 0.16 5.96
N ILE A 228 2.00 -0.80 5.61
CA ILE A 228 3.21 -0.58 4.82
C ILE A 228 3.00 -1.24 3.46
N LEU A 229 3.19 -0.48 2.39
CA LEU A 229 3.20 -0.99 1.02
C LEU A 229 4.63 -0.88 0.46
N GLY A 230 5.32 -2.01 0.34
CA GLY A 230 6.64 -2.12 -0.25
C GLY A 230 6.60 -2.47 -1.74
N ILE A 231 7.61 -2.01 -2.48
CA ILE A 231 7.88 -2.39 -3.87
C ILE A 231 9.36 -2.71 -3.95
N GLY A 232 9.70 -3.91 -4.44
CA GLY A 232 11.10 -4.33 -4.57
C GLY A 232 11.20 -5.71 -5.21
N ASP A 233 12.42 -6.19 -5.43
CA ASP A 233 12.69 -7.54 -5.91
C ASP A 233 13.40 -8.38 -4.83
N ALA A 234 13.24 -9.70 -4.87
CA ALA A 234 13.68 -10.58 -3.78
C ALA A 234 15.22 -10.65 -3.61
N ASN A 235 15.99 -9.95 -4.43
CA ASN A 235 17.45 -10.05 -4.49
C ASN A 235 18.14 -8.94 -3.68
N THR A 236 17.75 -8.83 -2.41
CA THR A 236 18.24 -7.78 -1.50
C THR A 236 19.66 -8.00 -1.03
N HIS A 237 20.28 -6.99 -0.43
CA HIS A 237 21.70 -6.99 -0.09
C HIS A 237 21.95 -6.59 1.36
N ARG A 238 22.79 -7.36 2.07
CA ARG A 238 23.47 -6.98 3.34
C ARG A 238 22.60 -6.15 4.27
N ASP A 239 21.56 -6.79 4.79
CA ASP A 239 20.50 -6.14 5.55
C ASP A 239 20.37 -6.72 6.98
N LYS A 240 21.52 -6.98 7.62
CA LYS A 240 21.60 -7.71 8.90
C LYS A 240 21.85 -6.80 10.10
N ASN A 241 22.06 -5.50 9.90
CA ASN A 241 22.45 -4.57 10.95
C ASN A 241 21.25 -4.06 11.75
N LEU A 242 20.56 -5.01 12.38
CA LEU A 242 19.27 -4.84 13.05
C LEU A 242 19.26 -5.35 14.51
N PRO A 243 18.28 -4.93 15.34
CA PRO A 243 18.24 -5.28 16.76
C PRO A 243 18.16 -6.79 17.02
N GLY A 244 19.03 -7.30 17.89
CA GLY A 244 19.11 -8.73 18.22
C GLY A 244 19.91 -9.60 17.23
N SER A 245 20.28 -9.08 16.06
CA SER A 245 21.14 -9.81 15.11
C SER A 245 22.55 -9.97 15.65
N THR A 246 23.16 -11.14 15.48
CA THR A 246 24.60 -11.35 15.72
C THR A 246 25.39 -11.48 14.41
N ALA A 247 24.71 -11.36 13.27
CA ALA A 247 25.34 -11.43 11.96
C ALA A 247 26.03 -10.09 11.64
N THR A 248 27.32 -10.16 11.29
CA THR A 248 28.16 -8.97 11.02
C THR A 248 28.96 -9.08 9.72
N ALA A 249 28.74 -10.13 8.93
CA ALA A 249 29.47 -10.35 7.70
C ALA A 249 29.08 -9.30 6.65
N ASP A 250 30.05 -8.58 6.10
CA ASP A 250 29.85 -7.50 5.12
C ASP A 250 28.86 -6.40 5.59
N GLU A 251 28.90 -6.11 6.89
CA GLU A 251 28.11 -5.07 7.54
C GLU A 251 29.04 -4.00 8.14
N PRO A 252 28.67 -2.71 8.16
CA PRO A 252 29.39 -1.71 8.95
C PRO A 252 29.19 -1.95 10.45
N THR A 253 29.78 -1.09 11.29
CA THR A 253 29.50 -1.12 12.73
C THR A 253 28.03 -0.75 12.96
N ARG A 254 27.28 -1.63 13.62
CA ARG A 254 25.87 -1.38 13.94
C ARG A 254 25.72 -0.07 14.74
N PRO A 255 24.81 0.84 14.34
CA PRO A 255 24.54 2.06 15.09
C PRO A 255 24.08 1.78 16.53
N SER A 256 24.49 2.63 17.47
CA SER A 256 24.18 2.46 18.90
C SER A 256 22.66 2.44 19.15
N LEU A 257 21.91 3.35 18.51
CA LEU A 257 20.44 3.42 18.57
C LEU A 257 19.74 2.15 18.10
N VAL A 258 20.36 1.40 17.19
CA VAL A 258 19.83 0.12 16.70
C VAL A 258 20.21 -1.00 17.65
N SER A 259 21.43 -0.98 18.19
CA SER A 259 21.86 -1.97 19.18
C SER A 259 21.11 -1.88 20.51
N SER A 260 20.63 -0.69 20.88
CA SER A 260 19.88 -0.44 22.12
C SER A 260 18.37 -0.58 21.97
N ASP A 261 17.85 -0.83 20.76
CA ASP A 261 16.42 -1.06 20.57
C ASP A 261 16.05 -2.46 21.09
N ASP A 262 15.33 -2.50 22.21
CA ASP A 262 14.87 -3.72 22.86
C ASP A 262 13.40 -4.05 22.55
N THR A 263 12.72 -3.21 21.76
CA THR A 263 11.31 -3.39 21.40
C THR A 263 11.09 -4.57 20.44
N VAL A 264 12.14 -4.99 19.73
CA VAL A 264 12.11 -6.12 18.79
C VAL A 264 13.44 -6.87 18.79
N ASN A 265 13.39 -8.19 18.65
CA ASN A 265 14.56 -9.02 18.35
C ASN A 265 14.31 -9.72 17.01
N VAL A 266 15.00 -9.27 15.95
CA VAL A 266 14.72 -9.74 14.59
C VAL A 266 15.07 -11.22 14.39
N VAL A 267 16.03 -11.75 15.14
CA VAL A 267 16.40 -13.17 15.07
C VAL A 267 15.29 -14.02 15.67
N THR A 268 14.78 -13.65 16.85
CA THR A 268 13.66 -14.35 17.50
C THR A 268 12.42 -14.33 16.60
N ALA A 269 12.04 -13.17 16.08
CA ALA A 269 10.87 -13.02 15.21
C ALA A 269 11.01 -13.79 13.89
N THR A 270 12.19 -13.76 13.27
CA THR A 270 12.43 -14.49 12.00
C THR A 270 12.47 -16.01 12.22
N ASN A 271 13.04 -16.48 13.33
CA ASN A 271 12.97 -17.89 13.70
C ASN A 271 11.53 -18.33 13.99
N LYS A 272 10.70 -17.43 14.52
CA LYS A 272 9.27 -17.71 14.73
C LYS A 272 8.55 -17.93 13.41
N VAL A 273 8.78 -17.06 12.43
CA VAL A 273 8.28 -17.22 11.06
C VAL A 273 8.75 -18.54 10.45
N ALA A 274 10.05 -18.85 10.56
CA ALA A 274 10.61 -20.11 10.06
C ALA A 274 9.93 -21.35 10.68
N GLN A 275 9.68 -21.30 12.00
CA GLN A 275 8.97 -22.36 12.73
C GLN A 275 7.53 -22.54 12.23
N LEU A 276 6.76 -21.45 12.14
CA LEU A 276 5.35 -21.49 11.71
C LEU A 276 5.21 -21.96 10.26
N GLU A 277 6.17 -21.59 9.41
CA GLU A 277 6.16 -21.95 7.98
C GLU A 277 6.73 -23.37 7.72
N GLY A 278 7.46 -23.93 8.68
CA GLY A 278 8.13 -25.21 8.55
C GLY A 278 9.33 -25.18 7.60
N ILE A 279 10.09 -24.08 7.59
CA ILE A 279 11.28 -23.88 6.75
C ILE A 279 12.52 -23.52 7.57
N THR A 280 13.69 -23.54 6.94
CA THR A 280 14.93 -23.00 7.52
C THR A 280 15.27 -21.68 6.85
N ILE A 281 15.47 -20.62 7.64
CA ILE A 281 15.93 -19.32 7.15
C ILE A 281 17.40 -19.14 7.54
N ASN A 282 18.29 -19.03 6.55
CA ASN A 282 19.68 -18.64 6.78
C ASN A 282 19.79 -17.11 6.80
N THR A 283 19.85 -16.54 7.99
CA THR A 283 19.90 -15.07 8.20
C THR A 283 21.21 -14.42 7.78
N ASN A 284 22.25 -15.19 7.42
CA ASN A 284 23.50 -14.65 6.87
C ASN A 284 23.52 -14.57 5.34
N GLN A 285 22.72 -15.39 4.66
CA GLN A 285 22.72 -15.51 3.20
C GLN A 285 21.42 -16.17 2.73
N PHE A 286 20.33 -15.42 2.76
CA PHE A 286 19.00 -15.94 2.44
C PHE A 286 18.78 -16.10 0.93
N THR A 287 19.03 -15.05 0.14
CA THR A 287 18.90 -15.11 -1.33
C THR A 287 20.23 -15.15 -2.08
N GLY A 288 21.36 -15.12 -1.37
CA GLY A 288 22.69 -15.32 -1.96
C GLY A 288 23.56 -14.07 -2.04
N ARG A 289 23.10 -12.93 -1.49
CA ARG A 289 23.78 -11.62 -1.53
C ARG A 289 24.15 -11.12 -0.14
N GLN A 290 24.43 -12.07 0.76
CA GLN A 290 24.66 -11.84 2.18
C GLN A 290 23.51 -11.08 2.86
N ASN A 291 22.31 -11.15 2.31
CA ASN A 291 21.11 -10.65 2.94
C ASN A 291 20.56 -11.64 3.97
N SER A 292 19.81 -11.09 4.89
CA SER A 292 18.90 -11.76 5.80
C SER A 292 17.53 -11.98 5.16
N ALA A 293 16.58 -12.43 5.97
CA ALA A 293 15.15 -12.32 5.71
C ALA A 293 14.46 -11.61 6.89
N PHE A 294 15.17 -10.70 7.57
CA PHE A 294 14.69 -10.10 8.83
C PHE A 294 13.42 -9.27 8.65
N ILE A 295 13.16 -8.76 7.45
CA ILE A 295 11.87 -8.16 7.09
C ILE A 295 10.68 -9.07 7.42
N ALA A 296 10.79 -10.39 7.24
CA ALA A 296 9.70 -11.30 7.56
C ALA A 296 9.42 -11.36 9.07
N GLY A 297 10.48 -11.39 9.89
CA GLY A 297 10.36 -11.32 11.34
C GLY A 297 9.85 -9.96 11.83
N LEU A 298 10.36 -8.86 11.27
CA LEU A 298 9.89 -7.51 11.58
C LEU A 298 8.40 -7.35 11.25
N ALA A 299 7.98 -7.80 10.06
CA ALA A 299 6.58 -7.77 9.64
C ALA A 299 5.70 -8.56 10.61
N TYR A 300 6.10 -9.78 10.97
CA TYR A 300 5.39 -10.59 11.96
C TYR A 300 5.26 -9.93 13.33
N ASP A 301 6.37 -9.45 13.92
CA ASP A 301 6.38 -8.82 15.24
C ASP A 301 5.50 -7.56 15.23
N SER A 302 5.64 -6.70 14.21
CA SER A 302 4.87 -5.47 14.07
C SER A 302 3.37 -5.66 13.81
N HIS A 303 2.99 -6.85 13.31
CA HIS A 303 1.61 -7.17 12.99
C HIS A 303 0.87 -7.84 14.16
N THR A 304 1.61 -8.46 15.07
CA THR A 304 1.06 -9.33 16.12
C THR A 304 1.28 -8.79 17.53
N LYS A 305 2.08 -7.73 17.68
CA LYS A 305 2.28 -7.01 18.93
C LYS A 305 2.00 -5.54 18.75
N ASP A 306 1.60 -4.93 19.84
CA ASP A 306 1.54 -3.48 19.94
C ASP A 306 2.92 -2.85 19.70
N LEU A 307 2.95 -1.86 18.80
CA LEU A 307 4.11 -1.06 18.46
C LEU A 307 4.38 0.05 19.48
N ARG A 308 3.40 0.46 20.28
CA ARG A 308 3.48 1.62 21.18
C ARG A 308 3.21 1.31 22.65
N PRO A 309 3.83 0.26 23.25
CA PRO A 309 3.56 -0.06 24.64
C PRO A 309 4.14 1.02 25.57
N GLY A 310 3.39 1.43 26.60
CA GLY A 310 3.91 2.21 27.72
C GLY A 310 3.43 3.66 27.86
N GLU A 311 4.34 4.64 27.93
CA GLU A 311 4.00 6.04 28.28
C GLU A 311 3.30 6.83 27.14
N ASP A 312 3.50 6.39 25.89
CA ASP A 312 2.82 6.90 24.69
C ASP A 312 1.73 5.91 24.21
N ASP A 313 1.21 5.08 25.14
CA ASP A 313 0.23 4.02 24.87
C ASP A 313 -1.11 4.62 24.45
N PHE A 314 -1.60 4.12 23.34
CA PHE A 314 -2.95 4.38 22.89
C PHE A 314 -3.86 3.25 23.39
N GLU A 315 -5.17 3.47 23.44
CA GLU A 315 -6.08 2.37 23.82
C GLU A 315 -6.00 1.23 22.79
N GLY A 316 -5.64 0.03 23.25
CA GLY A 316 -5.51 -1.18 22.42
C GLY A 316 -4.21 -1.22 21.62
N ASP A 317 -4.01 -2.29 20.85
CA ASP A 317 -2.74 -2.52 20.16
C ASP A 317 -2.62 -1.72 18.86
N GLN A 318 -1.50 -1.02 18.66
CA GLN A 318 -1.16 -0.40 17.38
C GLN A 318 -0.31 -1.37 16.57
N THR A 319 -0.95 -2.05 15.63
CA THR A 319 -0.28 -2.98 14.71
C THR A 319 -0.17 -2.37 13.31
N VAL A 320 0.60 -3.04 12.45
CA VAL A 320 0.74 -2.68 11.03
C VAL A 320 0.50 -3.88 10.14
N SER A 321 -0.22 -3.69 9.03
CA SER A 321 -0.31 -4.68 7.95
C SER A 321 0.79 -4.45 6.89
N THR A 322 1.37 -5.55 6.43
CA THR A 322 2.47 -5.54 5.45
C THR A 322 1.95 -5.99 4.11
N HIS A 323 2.02 -5.10 3.12
CA HIS A 323 1.74 -5.35 1.72
C HIS A 323 3.03 -5.26 0.92
N TRP A 324 3.25 -6.20 0.00
CA TRP A 324 4.46 -6.19 -0.81
C TRP A 324 4.20 -6.52 -2.27
N VAL A 325 4.77 -5.71 -3.16
CA VAL A 325 4.75 -5.91 -4.61
C VAL A 325 6.14 -6.38 -5.04
N ASP A 326 6.25 -7.65 -5.44
CA ASP A 326 7.47 -8.25 -5.97
C ASP A 326 7.60 -7.97 -7.48
N VAL A 327 8.63 -7.21 -7.88
CA VAL A 327 8.83 -6.80 -9.27
C VAL A 327 9.60 -7.82 -10.13
N ARG A 328 10.03 -8.95 -9.55
CA ARG A 328 10.71 -10.07 -10.24
C ARG A 328 11.92 -9.65 -11.07
N GLU A 329 13.08 -9.52 -10.44
CA GLU A 329 14.35 -9.35 -11.18
C GLU A 329 14.50 -10.46 -12.22
N ALA A 330 14.79 -10.09 -13.47
CA ALA A 330 14.89 -11.01 -14.62
C ALA A 330 13.63 -11.88 -14.87
N GLN A 331 12.45 -11.42 -14.46
CA GLN A 331 11.16 -12.13 -14.58
C GLN A 331 11.07 -13.44 -13.77
N VAL A 332 11.96 -13.63 -12.80
CA VAL A 332 11.98 -14.81 -11.92
C VAL A 332 11.28 -14.49 -10.61
N LEU A 333 10.36 -15.37 -10.20
CA LEU A 333 9.76 -15.36 -8.88
C LEU A 333 10.46 -16.42 -8.02
N GLU A 334 11.06 -15.99 -6.91
CA GLU A 334 11.66 -16.92 -5.94
C GLU A 334 10.55 -17.69 -5.18
N PRO A 335 10.73 -18.99 -4.90
CA PRO A 335 9.77 -19.79 -4.11
C PRO A 335 9.70 -19.31 -2.66
N ARG A 336 8.63 -19.69 -1.94
CA ARG A 336 8.38 -19.19 -0.56
C ARG A 336 9.56 -19.30 0.41
N HIS A 337 10.38 -20.35 0.30
CA HIS A 337 11.53 -20.59 1.18
C HIS A 337 12.76 -19.73 0.85
N ARG A 338 12.71 -18.93 -0.22
CA ARG A 338 13.74 -17.96 -0.65
C ARG A 338 13.14 -16.58 -0.99
N ASN A 339 11.88 -16.34 -0.66
CA ASN A 339 11.21 -15.07 -0.93
C ASN A 339 10.76 -14.41 0.38
N GLN A 340 11.56 -13.43 0.84
CA GLN A 340 11.31 -12.72 2.09
C GLN A 340 10.08 -11.83 2.03
N TYR A 341 9.66 -11.39 0.84
CA TYR A 341 8.47 -10.59 0.65
C TYR A 341 7.21 -11.44 0.71
N TRP A 342 7.26 -12.66 0.18
CA TRP A 342 6.19 -13.64 0.37
C TRP A 342 5.99 -13.92 1.86
N LEU A 343 7.08 -14.14 2.60
CA LEU A 343 7.04 -14.37 4.04
C LEU A 343 6.55 -13.13 4.81
N ALA A 344 7.08 -11.95 4.51
CA ALA A 344 6.67 -10.70 5.15
C ALA A 344 5.19 -10.36 4.90
N ALA A 345 4.70 -10.54 3.67
CA ALA A 345 3.30 -10.31 3.33
C ALA A 345 2.36 -11.32 3.99
N LYS A 346 2.76 -12.61 4.09
CA LYS A 346 1.97 -13.62 4.80
C LYS A 346 1.91 -13.35 6.29
N TYR A 347 3.08 -13.24 6.94
CA TYR A 347 3.17 -13.16 8.39
C TYR A 347 2.93 -11.75 8.94
N GLY A 348 3.05 -10.72 8.11
CA GLY A 348 2.66 -9.35 8.44
C GLY A 348 1.27 -8.96 7.94
N GLY A 349 0.47 -9.90 7.41
CA GLY A 349 -0.83 -9.58 6.79
C GLY A 349 -1.91 -10.64 6.98
N PHE A 350 -1.69 -11.63 7.86
CA PHE A 350 -2.69 -12.64 8.15
C PHE A 350 -3.77 -12.09 9.09
N MET A 351 -4.98 -12.62 9.02
CA MET A 351 -6.01 -12.30 9.99
C MET A 351 -5.63 -12.85 11.36
N VAL A 352 -5.16 -12.00 12.26
CA VAL A 352 -4.76 -12.37 13.62
C VAL A 352 -5.97 -12.88 14.42
N PRO A 353 -5.96 -14.14 14.89
CA PRO A 353 -7.03 -14.66 15.75
C PRO A 353 -7.14 -13.90 17.07
N GLU A 354 -8.33 -13.93 17.69
CA GLU A 354 -8.52 -13.37 19.03
C GLU A 354 -7.64 -14.13 20.06
N ASN A 355 -7.01 -13.39 20.98
CA ASN A 355 -6.07 -13.93 21.98
C ASN A 355 -4.86 -14.68 21.39
N TYR A 356 -4.41 -14.28 20.20
CA TYR A 356 -3.22 -14.85 19.57
C TYR A 356 -1.95 -14.54 20.40
N ASP A 357 -1.23 -15.57 20.86
CA ASP A 357 0.10 -15.43 21.46
C ASP A 357 1.17 -15.48 20.35
N PRO A 358 1.85 -14.36 20.03
CA PRO A 358 2.81 -14.29 18.93
C PRO A 358 4.02 -15.21 19.11
N TYR A 359 4.42 -15.52 20.33
CA TYR A 359 5.64 -16.30 20.55
C TYR A 359 5.37 -17.68 21.16
N GLY A 360 4.23 -17.89 21.80
CA GLY A 360 3.78 -19.20 22.29
C GLY A 360 3.19 -20.12 21.22
N ASN A 361 2.57 -19.58 20.16
CA ASN A 361 1.88 -20.40 19.15
C ASN A 361 2.82 -21.21 18.26
N THR A 362 2.74 -22.54 18.28
CA THR A 362 3.61 -23.42 17.46
C THR A 362 2.91 -24.05 16.26
N THR A 363 1.59 -23.86 16.14
CA THR A 363 0.79 -24.42 15.05
C THR A 363 0.91 -23.55 13.79
N PRO A 364 1.10 -24.14 12.60
CA PRO A 364 1.06 -23.41 11.34
C PRO A 364 -0.25 -22.64 11.15
N LEU A 365 -0.19 -21.49 10.47
CA LEU A 365 -1.37 -20.70 10.15
C LEU A 365 -2.30 -21.46 9.18
N GLY A 366 -3.58 -21.55 9.52
CA GLY A 366 -4.60 -22.08 8.61
C GLY A 366 -4.72 -21.23 7.35
N ASP A 367 -5.00 -21.85 6.20
CA ASP A 367 -5.04 -21.19 4.90
C ASP A 367 -6.05 -20.03 4.86
N GLU A 368 -7.17 -20.16 5.56
CA GLU A 368 -8.23 -19.15 5.65
C GLU A 368 -7.79 -17.83 6.28
N LEU A 369 -6.66 -17.80 6.99
CA LEU A 369 -6.16 -16.60 7.65
C LEU A 369 -5.33 -15.71 6.73
N TRP A 370 -4.82 -16.22 5.59
CA TRP A 370 -3.80 -15.50 4.82
C TRP A 370 -3.82 -15.78 3.32
N ASN A 371 -4.42 -16.88 2.86
CA ASN A 371 -4.37 -17.31 1.47
C ASN A 371 -5.41 -16.55 0.62
N SER A 372 -4.97 -16.00 -0.51
CA SER A 372 -5.84 -15.31 -1.47
C SER A 372 -6.73 -16.25 -2.31
N GLY A 373 -6.47 -17.56 -2.28
CA GLY A 373 -7.08 -18.56 -3.15
C GLY A 373 -6.39 -18.71 -4.50
N GLU A 374 -5.33 -17.95 -4.77
CA GLU A 374 -4.50 -18.06 -5.96
C GLU A 374 -3.23 -18.88 -5.72
N THR A 375 -2.74 -19.53 -6.76
CA THR A 375 -1.45 -20.23 -6.76
C THR A 375 -0.46 -19.50 -7.66
N LEU A 376 0.72 -19.21 -7.14
CA LEU A 376 1.82 -18.57 -7.85
C LEU A 376 2.45 -19.51 -8.89
N SER A 377 3.24 -18.95 -9.81
CA SER A 377 4.00 -19.72 -10.80
C SER A 377 5.01 -20.70 -10.18
N THR A 378 5.37 -20.52 -8.91
CA THR A 378 6.23 -21.42 -8.14
C THR A 378 5.48 -22.65 -7.62
N GLY A 379 4.15 -22.69 -7.74
CA GLY A 379 3.29 -23.69 -7.11
C GLY A 379 2.90 -23.35 -5.67
N ASP A 380 3.45 -22.26 -5.11
CA ASP A 380 3.11 -21.81 -3.77
C ASP A 380 1.76 -21.06 -3.77
N PRO A 381 0.86 -21.28 -2.77
CA PRO A 381 -0.27 -20.39 -2.53
C PRO A 381 0.17 -18.93 -2.35
N ARG A 382 -0.62 -17.98 -2.88
CA ARG A 382 -0.36 -16.55 -2.80
C ARG A 382 -0.99 -15.94 -1.55
N PRO A 383 -0.22 -15.27 -0.67
CA PRO A 383 -0.78 -14.48 0.43
C PRO A 383 -1.64 -13.32 -0.09
N GLU A 384 -2.70 -12.97 0.62
CA GLU A 384 -3.59 -11.86 0.26
C GLU A 384 -2.86 -10.53 0.06
N ASN A 385 -1.84 -10.29 0.88
CA ASN A 385 -1.06 -9.05 0.88
C ASN A 385 0.21 -9.11 0.02
N PHE A 386 0.41 -10.22 -0.71
CA PHE A 386 1.53 -10.40 -1.64
C PHE A 386 1.05 -10.23 -3.08
N TYR A 387 1.71 -9.35 -3.82
CA TYR A 387 1.38 -9.03 -5.20
C TYR A 387 2.60 -9.21 -6.10
N VAL A 388 2.37 -9.58 -7.35
CA VAL A 388 3.43 -9.90 -8.31
C VAL A 388 3.32 -9.00 -9.54
N ALA A 389 4.33 -8.19 -9.80
CA ALA A 389 4.30 -7.14 -10.81
C ALA A 389 5.56 -7.12 -11.68
N SER A 390 5.66 -7.99 -12.67
CA SER A 390 6.77 -7.94 -13.66
C SER A 390 6.42 -7.23 -14.95
N GLU A 391 5.17 -6.84 -15.12
CA GLU A 391 4.65 -6.20 -16.33
C GLU A 391 3.82 -4.99 -15.90
N ALA A 392 3.80 -3.94 -16.74
CA ALA A 392 3.23 -2.65 -16.35
C ALA A 392 1.73 -2.73 -16.03
N ASP A 393 0.98 -3.56 -16.76
CA ASP A 393 -0.44 -3.85 -16.51
C ASP A 393 -0.64 -4.57 -15.16
N LYS A 394 0.13 -5.63 -14.91
CA LYS A 394 0.10 -6.37 -13.64
C LYS A 394 0.51 -5.51 -12.44
N MET A 395 1.41 -4.55 -12.64
CA MET A 395 1.78 -3.58 -11.61
C MET A 395 0.61 -2.67 -11.26
N VAL A 396 -0.11 -2.15 -12.25
CA VAL A 396 -1.30 -1.31 -12.03
C VAL A 396 -2.40 -2.11 -11.31
N GLU A 397 -2.65 -3.35 -11.74
CA GLU A 397 -3.62 -4.24 -11.09
C GLU A 397 -3.23 -4.56 -9.65
N SER A 398 -1.97 -4.98 -9.43
CA SER A 398 -1.40 -5.29 -8.11
C SER A 398 -1.53 -4.12 -7.14
N LEU A 399 -1.13 -2.92 -7.55
CA LEU A 399 -1.22 -1.72 -6.72
C LEU A 399 -2.68 -1.31 -6.48
N THR A 400 -3.56 -1.46 -7.47
CA THR A 400 -4.99 -1.18 -7.30
C THR A 400 -5.60 -2.10 -6.24
N SER A 401 -5.29 -3.39 -6.29
CA SER A 401 -5.70 -4.38 -5.30
C SER A 401 -5.12 -4.09 -3.92
N ALA A 402 -3.84 -3.71 -3.83
CA ALA A 402 -3.19 -3.35 -2.57
C ALA A 402 -3.87 -2.16 -1.89
N PHE A 403 -4.07 -1.05 -2.60
CA PHE A 403 -4.74 0.12 -2.04
C PHE A 403 -6.19 -0.19 -1.63
N ALA A 404 -6.91 -1.00 -2.42
CA ALA A 404 -8.27 -1.41 -2.07
C ALA A 404 -8.30 -2.24 -0.78
N LYS A 405 -7.35 -3.17 -0.61
CA LYS A 405 -7.22 -3.99 0.60
C LYS A 405 -6.86 -3.15 1.83
N ILE A 406 -5.86 -2.27 1.73
CA ILE A 406 -5.46 -1.35 2.81
C ILE A 406 -6.67 -0.53 3.31
N VAL A 407 -7.50 -0.03 2.40
CA VAL A 407 -8.71 0.73 2.78
C VAL A 407 -9.82 -0.17 3.33
N ALA A 408 -9.89 -1.44 2.91
CA ALA A 408 -10.85 -2.38 3.48
C ALA A 408 -10.50 -2.76 4.92
N GLU A 409 -9.21 -2.76 5.28
CA GLU A 409 -8.72 -3.02 6.64
C GLU A 409 -9.13 -1.90 7.61
N SER A 410 -9.16 -0.64 7.17
CA SER A 410 -9.52 0.53 8.01
C SER A 410 -11.01 0.67 8.36
N ALA A 411 -11.86 -0.23 7.88
CA ALA A 411 -13.32 -0.13 8.00
C ALA A 411 -13.92 -0.74 9.29
N GLY A 412 -13.15 -0.93 10.36
CA GLY A 412 -13.50 -1.79 11.50
C GLY A 412 -14.21 -1.18 12.72
N SER A 413 -14.43 0.14 12.80
CA SER A 413 -14.75 0.78 14.09
C SER A 413 -16.01 1.64 14.09
N ALA A 414 -17.17 1.00 14.29
CA ALA A 414 -18.34 1.61 14.93
C ALA A 414 -19.27 0.49 15.40
N SER A 415 -19.39 0.28 16.72
CA SER A 415 -20.41 -0.62 17.24
C SER A 415 -21.24 -0.02 18.38
N SER A 416 -22.49 0.29 18.06
CA SER A 416 -23.53 0.48 19.06
C SER A 416 -24.00 -0.89 19.56
N LEU A 417 -24.01 -1.09 20.88
CA LEU A 417 -24.55 -2.29 21.52
C LEU A 417 -26.01 -2.02 21.97
N ALA A 418 -26.93 -2.91 21.61
CA ALA A 418 -28.32 -2.88 22.05
C ALA A 418 -28.75 -4.28 22.52
N ALA A 419 -29.60 -4.40 23.54
CA ALA A 419 -30.10 -5.69 24.02
C ALA A 419 -31.59 -5.87 23.69
N ASN A 420 -32.04 -7.12 23.46
CA ASN A 420 -33.48 -7.43 23.27
C ASN A 420 -34.30 -7.45 24.58
N SER A 421 -33.66 -7.31 25.74
CA SER A 421 -34.31 -7.41 27.04
C SER A 421 -33.76 -6.39 28.03
N THR A 422 -34.62 -5.93 28.93
CA THR A 422 -34.27 -5.08 30.08
C THR A 422 -33.94 -5.90 31.34
N ARG A 423 -33.94 -7.24 31.24
CA ARG A 423 -33.66 -8.17 32.34
C ARG A 423 -32.89 -9.39 31.81
N LEU A 424 -31.93 -9.90 32.58
CA LEU A 424 -31.14 -11.07 32.19
C LEU A 424 -31.98 -12.35 32.31
N GLU A 425 -32.39 -12.89 31.18
CA GLU A 425 -33.07 -14.18 30.99
C GLU A 425 -32.26 -15.08 30.04
N THR A 426 -32.56 -16.38 29.99
CA THR A 426 -31.85 -17.37 29.15
C THR A 426 -31.92 -17.11 27.64
N THR A 427 -32.81 -16.22 27.19
CA THR A 427 -32.97 -15.79 25.79
C THR A 427 -32.44 -14.39 25.51
N THR A 428 -31.74 -13.79 26.48
CA THR A 428 -31.16 -12.44 26.34
C THR A 428 -30.01 -12.48 25.35
N MET A 429 -30.11 -11.62 24.34
CA MET A 429 -29.07 -11.44 23.33
C MET A 429 -28.68 -9.98 23.27
N THR A 430 -27.39 -9.75 23.05
CA THR A 430 -26.86 -8.43 22.75
C THR A 430 -26.57 -8.34 21.25
N PHE A 431 -27.05 -7.28 20.64
CA PHE A 431 -26.91 -6.97 19.24
C PHE A 431 -25.81 -5.93 19.08
N GLN A 432 -24.87 -6.24 18.21
CA GLN A 432 -23.81 -5.34 17.81
C GLN A 432 -24.03 -4.99 16.35
N ALA A 433 -24.34 -3.72 16.08
CA ALA A 433 -24.25 -3.20 14.73
C ALA A 433 -22.77 -2.97 14.43
N GLN A 434 -22.29 -3.43 13.29
CA GLN A 434 -20.96 -3.10 12.77
C GLN A 434 -21.14 -2.37 11.45
N PHE A 435 -20.49 -1.21 11.31
CA PHE A 435 -20.51 -0.48 10.06
C PHE A 435 -19.14 -0.53 9.40
N PHE A 436 -19.11 -0.98 8.14
CA PHE A 436 -17.91 -0.98 7.33
C PHE A 436 -17.90 0.28 6.47
N ASN A 437 -17.14 1.28 6.92
CA ASN A 437 -16.98 2.52 6.15
C ASN A 437 -16.39 2.21 4.76
N GLY A 438 -16.80 2.96 3.74
CA GLY A 438 -16.29 2.84 2.37
C GLY A 438 -16.97 1.79 1.47
N SER A 439 -17.71 0.82 2.02
CA SER A 439 -18.55 -0.12 1.24
C SER A 439 -20.05 0.06 1.46
N TRP A 440 -20.44 1.02 2.31
CA TRP A 440 -21.83 1.27 2.72
C TRP A 440 -22.56 0.00 3.18
N ARG A 441 -21.81 -1.02 3.66
CA ARG A 441 -22.37 -2.25 4.19
C ARG A 441 -22.25 -2.22 5.71
N GLY A 442 -23.30 -2.71 6.37
CA GLY A 442 -23.25 -3.04 7.79
C GLY A 442 -23.43 -4.53 7.97
N ASP A 443 -23.02 -5.02 9.13
CA ASP A 443 -23.45 -6.33 9.63
C ASP A 443 -24.11 -6.15 10.99
N LEU A 444 -25.05 -7.04 11.31
CA LEU A 444 -25.71 -7.07 12.61
C LEU A 444 -25.42 -8.43 13.22
N LYS A 445 -24.67 -8.42 14.31
CA LYS A 445 -24.27 -9.64 15.03
C LYS A 445 -25.08 -9.76 16.30
N ALA A 446 -25.55 -10.96 16.61
CA ALA A 446 -26.24 -11.24 17.86
C ALA A 446 -25.41 -12.20 18.72
N TYR A 447 -25.13 -11.80 19.94
CA TYR A 447 -24.33 -12.55 20.92
C TYR A 447 -25.24 -13.03 22.05
N ASN A 448 -25.00 -14.26 22.49
CA ASN A 448 -25.69 -14.77 23.69
C ASN A 448 -25.04 -14.18 24.93
N VAL A 449 -25.86 -13.83 25.93
CA VAL A 449 -25.36 -13.48 27.26
C VAL A 449 -25.19 -14.78 28.06
N LEU A 450 -23.96 -15.09 28.45
CA LEU A 450 -23.60 -16.26 29.23
C LEU A 450 -24.02 -16.10 30.70
N SER A 451 -24.11 -17.22 31.43
CA SER A 451 -24.54 -17.24 32.85
C SER A 451 -23.61 -16.48 33.80
N ASN A 452 -22.36 -16.23 33.39
CA ASN A 452 -21.39 -15.40 34.10
C ASN A 452 -21.50 -13.90 33.76
N GLY A 453 -22.49 -13.50 32.96
CA GLY A 453 -22.72 -12.11 32.55
C GLY A 453 -21.86 -11.62 31.38
N THR A 454 -20.99 -12.46 30.80
CA THR A 454 -20.19 -12.10 29.62
C THR A 454 -20.93 -12.44 28.32
N LEU A 455 -20.52 -11.83 27.20
CA LEU A 455 -21.00 -12.23 25.88
C LEU A 455 -20.31 -13.53 25.44
N SER A 456 -20.95 -14.30 24.56
CA SER A 456 -20.31 -15.41 23.87
C SER A 456 -19.17 -14.91 22.99
N GLY A 457 -18.04 -15.62 22.93
CA GLY A 457 -16.91 -15.26 22.07
C GLY A 457 -17.23 -15.32 20.57
N THR A 458 -18.29 -16.02 20.18
CA THR A 458 -18.79 -16.05 18.80
C THR A 458 -20.24 -15.56 18.74
N PRO A 459 -20.65 -14.89 17.65
CA PRO A 459 -22.03 -14.52 17.46
C PRO A 459 -22.90 -15.77 17.26
N ALA A 460 -24.05 -15.80 17.92
CA ALA A 460 -25.07 -16.83 17.73
C ALA A 460 -25.64 -16.81 16.30
N TRP A 461 -25.76 -15.61 15.71
CA TRP A 461 -26.05 -15.41 14.30
C TRP A 461 -25.56 -14.04 13.82
N THR A 462 -25.38 -13.91 12.49
CA THR A 462 -25.11 -12.65 11.82
C THR A 462 -26.15 -12.41 10.72
N ALA A 463 -26.58 -11.17 10.53
CA ALA A 463 -27.56 -10.84 9.49
C ALA A 463 -27.03 -11.22 8.11
N GLY A 464 -25.72 -11.03 7.86
CA GLY A 464 -25.08 -11.47 6.62
C GLY A 464 -25.25 -12.96 6.33
N THR A 465 -25.02 -13.84 7.30
CA THR A 465 -25.14 -15.29 7.13
C THR A 465 -26.60 -15.71 6.92
N GLU A 466 -27.54 -15.12 7.67
CA GLU A 466 -28.97 -15.43 7.48
C GLU A 466 -29.48 -14.94 6.12
N LEU A 467 -29.07 -13.75 5.67
CA LEU A 467 -29.42 -13.23 4.35
C LEU A 467 -28.77 -14.02 3.20
N ALA A 468 -27.61 -14.63 3.42
CA ALA A 468 -26.93 -15.47 2.44
C ALA A 468 -27.63 -16.82 2.21
N LYS A 469 -28.40 -17.32 3.20
CA LYS A 469 -29.24 -18.52 3.03
C LYS A 469 -30.39 -18.30 2.04
N ALA A 470 -30.81 -17.05 1.83
CA ALA A 470 -31.85 -16.72 0.87
C ALA A 470 -31.26 -16.56 -0.54
N THR A 471 -31.75 -17.35 -1.50
CA THR A 471 -31.46 -17.15 -2.93
C THR A 471 -31.83 -15.72 -3.32
N TRP A 472 -30.92 -14.99 -3.98
CA TRP A 472 -31.11 -13.58 -4.31
C TRP A 472 -32.41 -13.31 -5.09
N SER A 473 -32.80 -14.25 -5.97
CA SER A 473 -34.01 -14.15 -6.78
C SER A 473 -35.30 -14.22 -5.97
N ASN A 474 -35.27 -14.83 -4.78
CA ASN A 474 -36.40 -15.00 -3.87
C ASN A 474 -36.53 -13.85 -2.85
N ARG A 475 -35.62 -12.87 -2.89
CA ARG A 475 -35.66 -11.72 -1.96
C ARG A 475 -36.76 -10.75 -2.36
N ASN A 476 -37.66 -10.47 -1.41
CA ASN A 476 -38.75 -9.51 -1.58
C ASN A 476 -38.26 -8.08 -1.29
N ILE A 477 -37.60 -7.48 -2.29
CA ILE A 477 -37.14 -6.09 -2.24
C ILE A 477 -38.21 -5.22 -2.89
N TYR A 478 -38.68 -4.20 -2.17
CA TYR A 478 -39.72 -3.30 -2.66
C TYR A 478 -39.17 -1.89 -2.85
N VAL A 479 -39.62 -1.23 -3.91
CA VAL A 479 -39.37 0.19 -4.14
C VAL A 479 -40.66 0.96 -3.99
N ASN A 480 -40.57 2.14 -3.36
CA ASN A 480 -41.69 3.07 -3.27
C ASN A 480 -42.04 3.58 -4.67
N VAL A 481 -43.32 3.47 -5.02
CA VAL A 481 -43.87 4.05 -6.24
C VAL A 481 -45.09 4.88 -5.83
N PRO A 482 -44.92 6.18 -5.53
CA PRO A 482 -45.96 7.01 -4.92
C PRO A 482 -47.27 7.07 -5.71
N THR A 483 -47.21 6.80 -7.01
CA THR A 483 -48.34 6.85 -7.94
C THR A 483 -48.99 5.48 -8.22
N ALA A 484 -48.50 4.39 -7.62
CA ALA A 484 -49.04 3.04 -7.80
C ALA A 484 -50.01 2.66 -6.68
N THR A 485 -50.87 1.66 -6.95
CA THR A 485 -51.73 1.03 -5.95
C THR A 485 -51.43 -0.48 -5.91
N PRO A 486 -50.81 -1.02 -4.85
CA PRO A 486 -50.29 -0.31 -3.67
C PRO A 486 -49.09 0.59 -4.03
N ALA A 487 -48.75 1.55 -3.14
CA ALA A 487 -47.67 2.53 -3.35
C ALA A 487 -46.25 1.93 -3.28
N HIS A 488 -46.11 0.67 -3.69
CA HIS A 488 -44.84 -0.03 -3.80
C HIS A 488 -44.93 -1.06 -4.92
N LYS A 489 -43.78 -1.40 -5.50
CA LYS A 489 -43.64 -2.52 -6.44
C LYS A 489 -42.39 -3.31 -6.09
N LEU A 490 -42.36 -4.58 -6.51
CA LEU A 490 -41.16 -5.40 -6.39
C LEU A 490 -40.04 -4.79 -7.24
N PHE A 491 -38.84 -4.67 -6.66
CA PHE A 491 -37.65 -4.15 -7.34
C PHE A 491 -37.12 -5.19 -8.31
N THR A 492 -37.59 -5.12 -9.55
CA THR A 492 -37.15 -5.96 -10.68
C THR A 492 -37.08 -5.09 -11.93
N TRP A 493 -36.23 -5.45 -12.89
CA TRP A 493 -36.04 -4.67 -14.12
C TRP A 493 -37.36 -4.37 -14.86
N ALA A 494 -38.28 -5.35 -14.90
CA ALA A 494 -39.58 -5.22 -15.56
C ALA A 494 -40.52 -4.21 -14.88
N ASN A 495 -40.36 -3.96 -13.58
CA ASN A 495 -41.20 -3.06 -12.80
C ASN A 495 -40.68 -1.61 -12.77
N LEU A 496 -39.51 -1.34 -13.37
CA LEU A 496 -38.91 -0.02 -13.44
C LEU A 496 -39.41 0.77 -14.66
N ASN A 497 -39.63 2.07 -14.47
CA ASN A 497 -39.99 2.97 -15.56
C ASN A 497 -38.79 3.30 -16.47
N GLY A 498 -39.03 4.00 -17.59
CA GLY A 498 -37.98 4.33 -18.57
C GLY A 498 -36.83 5.15 -17.99
N THR A 499 -37.12 6.14 -17.16
CA THR A 499 -36.10 6.99 -16.50
C THR A 499 -35.23 6.19 -15.54
N GLN A 500 -35.85 5.33 -14.72
CA GLN A 500 -35.14 4.46 -13.76
C GLN A 500 -34.23 3.47 -14.47
N ARG A 501 -34.71 2.86 -15.57
CA ARG A 501 -33.89 1.97 -16.40
C ARG A 501 -32.71 2.71 -17.04
N GLY A 502 -32.91 3.96 -17.46
CA GLY A 502 -31.84 4.81 -17.98
C GLY A 502 -30.74 5.09 -16.95
N LEU A 503 -31.11 5.35 -15.68
CA LEU A 503 -30.14 5.59 -14.60
C LEU A 503 -29.39 4.33 -14.16
N LEU A 504 -30.07 3.18 -14.14
CA LEU A 504 -29.48 1.90 -13.70
C LEU A 504 -28.72 1.18 -14.83
N GLY A 505 -28.92 1.58 -16.08
CA GLY A 505 -28.14 1.13 -17.24
C GLY A 505 -28.49 -0.25 -17.77
N SER A 506 -28.66 -1.26 -16.92
CA SER A 506 -28.97 -2.63 -17.35
C SER A 506 -29.73 -3.46 -16.30
N SER A 507 -30.33 -4.57 -16.75
CA SER A 507 -30.93 -5.56 -15.86
C SER A 507 -29.90 -6.22 -14.94
N ASP A 508 -28.66 -6.37 -15.40
CA ASP A 508 -27.57 -6.95 -14.62
C ASP A 508 -27.25 -6.11 -13.39
N VAL A 509 -27.27 -4.77 -13.50
CA VAL A 509 -27.08 -3.88 -12.34
C VAL A 509 -28.23 -4.03 -11.34
N VAL A 510 -29.47 -4.26 -11.81
CA VAL A 510 -30.60 -4.49 -10.92
C VAL A 510 -30.50 -5.83 -10.20
N ASP A 511 -30.15 -6.89 -10.91
CA ASP A 511 -29.98 -8.21 -10.30
C ASP A 511 -28.76 -8.21 -9.34
N TYR A 512 -27.71 -7.47 -9.68
CA TYR A 512 -26.59 -7.17 -8.81
C TYR A 512 -27.03 -6.55 -7.48
N LEU A 513 -27.81 -5.47 -7.53
CA LEU A 513 -28.35 -4.79 -6.35
C LEU A 513 -29.29 -5.69 -5.53
N ARG A 514 -29.91 -6.69 -6.16
CA ARG A 514 -30.75 -7.70 -5.48
C ARG A 514 -29.91 -8.82 -4.84
N GLY A 515 -28.64 -8.94 -5.23
CA GLY A 515 -27.66 -9.84 -4.63
C GLY A 515 -27.05 -10.87 -5.58
N ASP A 516 -27.28 -10.76 -6.89
CA ASP A 516 -26.57 -11.59 -7.88
C ASP A 516 -25.12 -11.11 -8.05
N ARG A 517 -24.16 -11.92 -7.60
CA ARG A 517 -22.73 -11.58 -7.69
C ARG A 517 -22.03 -12.23 -8.88
N SER A 518 -22.76 -12.90 -9.76
CA SER A 518 -22.16 -13.69 -10.85
C SER A 518 -21.35 -12.87 -11.85
N LYS A 519 -21.61 -11.56 -11.95
CA LYS A 519 -20.95 -10.63 -12.88
C LYS A 519 -20.03 -9.60 -12.21
N GLU A 520 -19.74 -9.74 -10.91
CA GLU A 520 -18.77 -8.85 -10.23
C GLU A 520 -17.37 -9.00 -10.84
N GLU A 521 -16.61 -7.89 -10.94
CA GLU A 521 -15.22 -7.84 -11.43
C GLU A 521 -14.29 -8.84 -10.72
N SER A 522 -14.62 -9.23 -9.48
CA SER A 522 -13.90 -10.24 -8.68
C SER A 522 -14.20 -11.70 -9.08
N ARG A 523 -15.05 -11.96 -10.08
CA ARG A 523 -15.45 -13.30 -10.53
C ARG A 523 -14.99 -13.58 -11.96
N ALA A 524 -14.72 -14.85 -12.24
CA ALA A 524 -14.33 -15.29 -13.58
C ALA A 524 -15.43 -14.97 -14.62
N GLY A 525 -15.13 -14.06 -15.55
CA GLY A 525 -16.08 -13.59 -16.57
C GLY A 525 -16.99 -12.43 -16.13
N GLY A 526 -16.72 -11.80 -14.98
CA GLY A 526 -17.38 -10.57 -14.54
C GLY A 526 -16.96 -9.34 -15.35
N THR A 527 -17.71 -8.24 -15.22
CA THR A 527 -17.53 -7.00 -16.00
C THR A 527 -17.65 -5.76 -15.17
#